data_AF-A0A814LQ50-F1
#
_entry.id   AF-A0A814LQ50-F1
#
_cell.length_a   1.000
_cell.length_b   1.000
_cell.length_c   1.000
_cell.angle_alpha   90.00
_cell.angle_beta   90.00
_cell.angle_gamma   90.00
#
_symmetry.space_group_name_H-M   'P 1'
#
loop_
_entity.id
_entity.type
_entity.pdbx_description
1 polymer ?
#
loop_
_entity_poly.entity_id
_entity_poly.type
_entity_poly.pdbx_seq_one_letter_code
_entity_poly.pdbx_strand_id
1 'polypeptide(L)'
;GIIITIIIYFIYKDVRKQSEIFDSYLSVVLSKSVQLILICLVIGALSLAYKETRQLKIRWHTAIVFDEALVIFSSLGTYLFATFSLLSAGFTDHIQTLELLTLFVALLTIIECTIQTLFILDGLRRRANTARAKREKPGREFVALLIVLNISLWLLDTFLAKKTETNQIQVNFYDKITWTIIHTVTAPLSMFYRFHSSVCLSDMWQTVYV
;
A
#
# COMPACT_ATOMS: atom_id res chain seq x y z
N GLY A 1 8.89 4.85 -15.16
CA GLY A 1 9.31 3.64 -14.41
C GLY A 1 8.13 2.75 -14.15
N ILE A 2 7.45 2.89 -13.01
CA ILE A 2 6.37 1.99 -12.56
C ILE A 2 5.16 1.97 -13.50
N ILE A 3 4.72 3.13 -14.01
CA ILE A 3 3.65 3.20 -15.02
C ILE A 3 4.03 2.46 -16.30
N ILE A 4 5.30 2.54 -16.71
CA ILE A 4 5.82 1.81 -17.87
C ILE A 4 5.88 0.31 -17.56
N THR A 5 6.24 -0.11 -16.35
CA THR A 5 6.21 -1.52 -15.92
C THR A 5 4.78 -2.07 -15.86
N ILE A 6 3.82 -1.29 -15.39
CA ILE A 6 2.39 -1.62 -15.37
C ILE A 6 1.86 -1.73 -16.80
N ILE A 7 2.15 -0.75 -17.66
CA ILE A 7 1.77 -0.76 -19.08
C ILE A 7 2.44 -1.94 -19.82
N ILE A 8 3.73 -2.20 -19.60
CA ILE A 8 4.44 -3.35 -20.19
C ILE A 8 3.87 -4.66 -19.69
N TYR A 9 3.49 -4.78 -18.41
CA TYR A 9 2.80 -5.97 -17.91
C TYR A 9 1.45 -6.17 -18.62
N PHE A 10 0.65 -5.11 -18.77
CA PHE A 10 -0.64 -5.19 -19.45
C PHE A 10 -0.50 -5.51 -20.94
N ILE A 11 0.47 -4.90 -21.62
CA ILE A 11 0.81 -5.18 -23.04
C ILE A 11 1.33 -6.62 -23.18
N TYR A 12 2.24 -7.06 -22.32
CA TYR A 12 2.79 -8.42 -22.35
C TYR A 12 1.71 -9.48 -22.12
N LYS A 13 0.76 -9.19 -21.22
CA LYS A 13 -0.37 -10.08 -20.88
C LYS A 13 -1.43 -10.14 -21.99
N ASP A 14 -1.67 -9.06 -22.71
CA ASP A 14 -2.62 -9.02 -23.83
C ASP A 14 -2.06 -9.75 -25.08
N VAL A 15 -0.74 -9.69 -25.28
CA VAL A 15 -0.05 -10.32 -26.43
C VAL A 15 0.06 -11.86 -26.31
N ARG A 16 -0.04 -12.46 -25.12
CA ARG A 16 0.20 -13.90 -24.91
C ARG A 16 -1.02 -14.65 -24.37
N LYS A 17 -2.07 -14.73 -25.18
CA LYS A 17 -3.32 -15.43 -24.88
C LYS A 17 -3.26 -16.96 -25.03
N GLN A 18 -2.08 -17.60 -24.97
CA GLN A 18 -1.91 -18.98 -25.48
C GLN A 18 -0.97 -19.93 -24.69
N SER A 19 -0.52 -19.60 -23.47
CA SER A 19 0.15 -20.58 -22.57
C SER A 19 -0.34 -20.50 -21.11
N GLU A 20 -1.54 -21.02 -20.88
CA GLU A 20 -2.40 -20.67 -19.73
C GLU A 20 -1.96 -21.12 -18.32
N ILE A 21 -0.95 -21.98 -18.14
CA ILE A 21 -0.60 -22.49 -16.79
C ILE A 21 0.77 -21.99 -16.29
N PHE A 22 1.81 -22.01 -17.13
CA PHE A 22 3.16 -21.56 -16.70
C PHE A 22 3.25 -20.03 -16.55
N ASP A 23 2.45 -19.30 -17.34
CA ASP A 23 2.34 -17.84 -17.22
C ASP A 23 1.62 -17.42 -15.92
N SER A 24 0.83 -18.32 -15.32
CA SER A 24 0.04 -18.06 -14.12
C SER A 24 0.93 -17.92 -12.89
N TYR A 25 1.69 -18.96 -12.51
CA TYR A 25 2.59 -18.94 -11.34
C TYR A 25 3.60 -17.79 -11.41
N LEU A 26 4.27 -17.62 -12.56
CA LEU A 26 5.24 -16.55 -12.76
C LEU A 26 4.61 -15.17 -12.61
N SER A 27 3.37 -14.98 -13.08
CA SER A 27 2.65 -13.71 -12.93
C SER A 27 2.33 -13.39 -11.46
N VAL A 28 1.99 -14.40 -10.64
CA VAL A 28 1.73 -14.21 -9.21
C VAL A 28 3.01 -13.84 -8.49
N VAL A 29 4.09 -14.59 -8.72
CA VAL A 29 5.41 -14.32 -8.11
C VAL A 29 5.90 -12.93 -8.47
N LEU A 30 5.81 -12.55 -9.76
CA LEU A 30 6.18 -11.21 -10.20
C LEU A 30 5.33 -10.13 -9.52
N SER A 31 4.00 -10.33 -9.45
CA SER A 31 3.09 -9.37 -8.79
C SER A 31 3.44 -9.18 -7.32
N LYS A 32 3.66 -10.27 -6.58
CA LYS A 32 4.04 -10.22 -5.16
C LYS A 32 5.44 -9.64 -4.96
N SER A 33 6.37 -9.88 -5.89
CA SER A 33 7.72 -9.30 -5.83
C SER A 33 7.68 -7.79 -6.05
N VAL A 34 6.91 -7.32 -7.03
CA VAL A 34 6.69 -5.90 -7.27
C VAL A 34 6.00 -5.25 -6.06
N GLN A 35 5.00 -5.92 -5.49
CA GLN A 35 4.33 -5.45 -4.26
C GLN A 35 5.32 -5.27 -3.11
N LEU A 36 6.18 -6.27 -2.87
CA LEU A 36 7.20 -6.23 -1.84
C LEU A 36 8.16 -5.05 -2.05
N ILE A 37 8.66 -4.86 -3.27
CA ILE A 37 9.58 -3.76 -3.61
C ILE A 37 8.90 -2.42 -3.34
N LEU A 38 7.65 -2.23 -3.78
CA LEU A 38 6.91 -0.99 -3.56
C LEU A 38 6.70 -0.72 -2.06
N ILE A 39 6.34 -1.73 -1.26
CA ILE A 39 6.17 -1.57 0.19
C ILE A 39 7.49 -1.17 0.85
N CYS A 40 8.61 -1.80 0.49
CA CYS A 40 9.93 -1.43 1.01
C CYS A 40 10.30 0.03 0.64
N LEU A 41 9.99 0.46 -0.58
CA LEU A 41 10.19 1.85 -1.01
C LEU A 41 9.30 2.82 -0.23
N VAL A 42 8.04 2.45 0.06
CA VAL A 42 7.14 3.25 0.90
C VAL A 42 7.70 3.39 2.31
N ILE A 43 8.12 2.30 2.96
CA ILE A 43 8.72 2.34 4.30
C ILE A 43 9.97 3.23 4.33
N GLY A 44 10.84 3.12 3.32
CA GLY A 44 12.01 3.98 3.19
C GLY A 44 11.64 5.45 3.02
N ALA A 45 10.69 5.75 2.14
CA ALA A 45 10.21 7.11 1.92
C ALA A 45 9.48 7.69 3.14
N LEU A 46 8.72 6.89 3.88
CA LEU A 46 8.08 7.27 5.15
C LEU A 46 9.13 7.65 6.19
N SER A 47 10.19 6.85 6.30
CA SER A 47 11.29 7.12 7.25
C SER A 47 11.97 8.45 6.97
N LEU A 48 12.26 8.73 5.69
CA LEU A 48 12.86 9.99 5.25
C LEU A 48 11.90 11.18 5.40
N ALA A 49 10.64 11.01 4.98
CA ALA A 49 9.60 12.04 5.11
C ALA A 49 9.36 12.40 6.58
N TYR A 50 9.27 11.42 7.47
CA TYR A 50 9.08 11.65 8.90
C TYR A 50 10.28 12.38 9.51
N LYS A 51 11.52 11.98 9.17
CA LYS A 51 12.73 12.67 9.65
C LYS A 51 12.73 14.15 9.26
N GLU A 52 12.41 14.47 8.01
CA GLU A 52 12.42 15.84 7.51
C GLU A 52 11.23 16.69 7.99
N THR A 53 10.05 16.09 8.15
CA THR A 53 8.84 16.81 8.58
C THR A 53 8.74 16.98 10.09
N ARG A 54 9.40 16.12 10.89
CA ARG A 54 9.38 16.18 12.37
C ARG A 54 9.86 17.53 12.92
N GLN A 55 10.70 18.26 12.21
CA GLN A 55 11.17 19.59 12.63
C GLN A 55 10.11 20.69 12.53
N LEU A 56 8.99 20.42 11.86
CA LEU A 56 7.87 21.36 11.71
C LEU A 56 6.99 21.37 12.97
N LYS A 57 6.40 22.52 13.30
CA LYS A 57 5.59 22.66 14.51
C LYS A 57 4.19 22.06 14.35
N ILE A 58 3.71 21.46 15.42
CA ILE A 58 2.35 20.90 15.52
C ILE A 58 1.35 22.03 15.81
N ARG A 59 0.21 22.02 15.11
CA ARG A 59 -0.94 22.88 15.37
C ARG A 59 -1.99 22.11 16.19
N TRP A 60 -2.14 22.48 17.46
CA TRP A 60 -2.92 21.74 18.46
C TRP A 60 -4.43 21.92 18.42
N HIS A 61 -4.95 22.86 17.60
CA HIS A 61 -6.39 23.18 17.53
C HIS A 61 -7.00 22.76 16.19
N THR A 62 -6.92 21.47 15.90
CA THR A 62 -7.62 20.88 14.74
C THR A 62 -8.46 19.73 15.28
N ALA A 63 -9.79 19.85 15.19
CA ALA A 63 -10.66 18.72 15.45
C ALA A 63 -10.27 17.55 14.52
N ILE A 64 -10.57 16.30 14.92
CA ILE A 64 -10.40 15.16 14.01
C ILE A 64 -11.21 15.47 12.75
N VAL A 65 -10.49 15.74 11.68
CA VAL A 65 -11.10 16.04 10.38
C VAL A 65 -11.67 14.73 9.83
N PHE A 66 -12.76 14.82 9.08
CA PHE A 66 -13.38 13.68 8.40
C PHE A 66 -12.35 12.77 7.69
N ASP A 67 -11.33 13.36 7.08
CA ASP A 67 -10.25 12.63 6.39
C ASP A 67 -9.40 11.75 7.32
N GLU A 68 -9.15 12.18 8.56
CA GLU A 68 -8.44 11.40 9.58
C GLU A 68 -9.26 10.17 10.00
N ALA A 69 -10.58 10.33 10.17
CA ALA A 69 -11.46 9.21 10.52
C ALA A 69 -11.56 8.20 9.37
N LEU A 70 -11.63 8.68 8.12
CA LEU A 70 -11.66 7.83 6.93
C LEU A 70 -10.38 7.02 6.75
N VAL A 71 -9.20 7.60 6.99
CA VAL A 71 -7.93 6.87 6.84
C VAL A 71 -7.81 5.76 7.89
N ILE A 72 -8.26 6.02 9.13
CA ILE A 72 -8.31 5.01 10.19
C ILE A 72 -9.30 3.90 9.84
N PHE A 73 -10.52 4.24 9.46
CA PHE A 73 -11.55 3.26 9.11
C PHE A 73 -11.12 2.36 7.94
N SER A 74 -10.59 2.97 6.89
CA SER A 74 -10.14 2.23 5.70
C SER A 74 -8.93 1.33 5.97
N SER A 75 -8.04 1.71 6.90
CA SER A 75 -6.88 0.89 7.30
C SER A 75 -7.28 -0.50 7.84
N LEU A 76 -8.48 -0.63 8.41
CA LEU A 76 -9.01 -1.91 8.88
C LEU A 76 -9.09 -2.94 7.77
N GLY A 77 -9.44 -2.53 6.55
CA GLY A 77 -9.52 -3.43 5.40
C GLY A 77 -8.15 -4.00 5.03
N THR A 78 -7.13 -3.14 5.04
CA THR A 78 -5.74 -3.54 4.80
C THR A 78 -5.23 -4.47 5.89
N TYR A 79 -5.52 -4.19 7.17
CA TYR A 79 -5.14 -5.09 8.27
C TYR A 79 -5.80 -6.45 8.14
N LEU A 80 -7.12 -6.50 7.93
CA LEU A 80 -7.84 -7.76 7.80
C LEU A 80 -7.30 -8.58 6.63
N PHE A 81 -7.16 -7.97 5.44
CA PHE A 81 -6.61 -8.65 4.26
C PHE A 81 -5.21 -9.22 4.51
N ALA A 82 -4.34 -8.41 5.11
CA ALA A 82 -2.96 -8.81 5.40
C ALA A 82 -2.90 -9.90 6.47
N THR A 83 -3.71 -9.82 7.53
CA THR A 83 -3.75 -10.86 8.58
C THR A 83 -4.24 -12.20 8.04
N PHE A 84 -5.32 -12.25 7.27
CA PHE A 84 -5.78 -13.51 6.66
C PHE A 84 -4.74 -14.07 5.67
N SER A 85 -4.09 -13.20 4.89
CA SER A 85 -2.99 -13.62 4.01
C SER A 85 -1.80 -14.17 4.79
N LEU A 86 -1.42 -13.52 5.90
CA LEU A 86 -0.32 -13.93 6.77
C LEU A 86 -0.59 -15.30 7.38
N LEU A 87 -1.80 -15.52 7.90
CA LEU A 87 -2.22 -16.79 8.48
C LEU A 87 -2.19 -17.92 7.44
N SER A 88 -2.77 -17.71 6.26
CA SER A 88 -2.75 -18.73 5.20
C SER A 88 -1.32 -19.14 4.78
N ALA A 89 -0.41 -18.17 4.69
CA ALA A 89 0.97 -18.43 4.29
C ALA A 89 1.83 -19.02 5.43
N GLY A 90 1.58 -18.61 6.68
CA GLY A 90 2.35 -19.04 7.84
C GLY A 90 1.99 -20.43 8.36
N PHE A 91 0.79 -20.92 8.10
CA PHE A 91 0.31 -22.24 8.55
C PHE A 91 0.24 -23.29 7.42
N THR A 92 0.92 -23.06 6.31
CA THR A 92 1.02 -24.05 5.23
C THR A 92 2.13 -25.07 5.52
N ASP A 93 1.85 -26.36 5.34
CA ASP A 93 2.79 -27.47 5.62
C ASP A 93 4.01 -27.51 4.68
N HIS A 94 3.93 -26.85 3.53
CA HIS A 94 4.98 -26.80 2.51
C HIS A 94 5.34 -25.36 2.17
N ILE A 95 6.46 -24.87 2.72
CA ILE A 95 6.96 -23.53 2.43
C ILE A 95 7.72 -23.55 1.10
N GLN A 96 7.14 -22.95 0.05
CA GLN A 96 7.83 -22.65 -1.19
C GLN A 96 8.05 -21.14 -1.31
N THR A 97 8.61 -20.71 -2.44
CA THR A 97 8.93 -19.30 -2.70
C THR A 97 7.71 -18.39 -2.60
N LEU A 98 6.54 -18.85 -3.07
CA LEU A 98 5.34 -18.02 -3.12
C LEU A 98 4.71 -17.81 -1.73
N GLU A 99 4.72 -18.83 -0.87
CA GLU A 99 4.26 -18.76 0.52
C GLU A 99 5.15 -17.82 1.32
N LEU A 100 6.47 -17.97 1.19
CA LEU A 100 7.44 -17.09 1.85
C LEU A 100 7.26 -15.63 1.42
N LEU A 101 7.10 -15.40 0.11
CA LEU A 101 6.88 -14.06 -0.43
C LEU A 101 5.55 -13.47 0.05
N THR A 102 4.49 -14.28 0.09
CA THR A 102 3.17 -13.86 0.60
C THR A 102 3.24 -13.51 2.09
N LEU A 103 3.98 -14.29 2.88
CA LEU A 103 4.22 -14.05 4.30
C LEU A 103 4.93 -12.71 4.52
N PHE A 104 6.04 -12.45 3.81
CA PHE A 104 6.77 -11.19 3.92
C PHE A 104 5.94 -9.99 3.46
N VAL A 105 5.22 -10.11 2.33
CA VAL A 105 4.33 -9.05 1.84
C VAL A 105 3.25 -8.75 2.88
N ALA A 106 2.62 -9.77 3.46
CA ALA A 106 1.56 -9.59 4.45
C ALA A 106 2.09 -8.93 5.73
N LEU A 107 3.23 -9.39 6.26
CA LEU A 107 3.86 -8.81 7.43
C LEU A 107 4.25 -7.35 7.22
N LEU A 108 4.94 -7.06 6.11
CA LEU A 108 5.38 -5.70 5.80
C LEU A 108 4.20 -4.78 5.47
N THR A 109 3.10 -5.29 4.91
CA THR A 109 1.88 -4.50 4.69
C THR A 109 1.29 -4.02 6.01
N ILE A 110 1.25 -4.87 7.05
CA ILE A 110 0.76 -4.47 8.38
C ILE A 110 1.65 -3.35 8.96
N ILE A 111 2.96 -3.53 8.89
CA ILE A 111 3.93 -2.55 9.38
C ILE A 111 3.83 -1.23 8.60
N GLU A 112 3.82 -1.29 7.27
CA GLU A 112 3.72 -0.13 6.40
C GLU A 112 2.41 0.63 6.61
N CYS A 113 1.27 -0.06 6.64
CA CYS A 113 -0.04 0.55 6.90
C CYS A 113 -0.07 1.25 8.26
N THR A 114 0.54 0.67 9.29
CA THR A 114 0.64 1.29 10.62
C THR A 114 1.46 2.57 10.57
N ILE A 115 2.69 2.49 10.05
CA ILE A 115 3.61 3.63 9.97
C ILE A 115 3.02 4.75 9.10
N GLN A 116 2.43 4.41 7.96
CA GLN A 116 1.82 5.38 7.05
C GLN A 116 0.62 6.09 7.68
N THR A 117 -0.26 5.33 8.33
CA THR A 117 -1.42 5.91 9.02
C THR A 117 -0.98 6.89 10.10
N LEU A 118 0.00 6.51 10.94
CA LEU A 118 0.56 7.38 11.97
C LEU A 118 1.21 8.63 11.37
N PHE A 119 1.98 8.46 10.28
CA PHE A 119 2.62 9.57 9.58
C PHE A 119 1.61 10.57 9.01
N ILE A 120 0.52 10.08 8.41
CA ILE A 120 -0.55 10.96 7.88
C ILE A 120 -1.22 11.73 9.01
N LEU A 121 -1.61 11.04 10.10
CA LEU A 121 -2.29 11.68 11.24
C LEU A 121 -1.41 12.74 11.92
N ASP A 122 -0.11 12.48 12.06
CA ASP A 122 0.86 13.45 12.59
C ASP A 122 1.11 14.59 11.59
N GLY A 123 1.39 14.26 10.33
CA GLY A 123 1.77 15.19 9.28
C GLY A 123 0.66 16.19 8.90
N LEU A 124 -0.60 15.77 8.90
CA LEU A 124 -1.75 16.66 8.67
C LEU A 124 -1.86 17.79 9.70
N ARG A 125 -1.26 17.61 10.88
CA ARG A 125 -1.26 18.60 11.98
C ARG A 125 0.00 19.47 12.00
N ARG A 126 1.01 19.16 11.18
CA ARG A 126 2.27 19.92 11.11
C ARG A 126 2.17 21.08 10.15
N ARG A 127 2.77 22.22 10.50
CA ARG A 127 2.86 23.41 9.62
C ARG A 127 4.23 24.07 9.73
N ALA A 128 4.70 24.61 8.61
CA ALA A 128 5.90 25.42 8.56
C ALA A 128 5.65 26.79 9.21
N ASN A 129 6.33 27.02 10.33
CA ASN A 129 6.13 28.22 11.14
C ASN A 129 7.28 29.24 11.03
N THR A 130 8.33 28.93 10.25
CA THR A 130 9.47 29.82 10.01
C THR A 130 9.59 30.14 8.52
N ALA A 131 10.05 31.34 8.17
CA ALA A 131 10.29 31.74 6.78
C ALA A 131 11.29 30.78 6.08
N ARG A 132 12.28 30.29 6.83
CA ARG A 132 13.22 29.27 6.37
C ARG A 132 12.51 27.97 5.98
N ALA A 133 11.69 27.41 6.86
CA ALA A 133 10.97 26.17 6.57
C ALA A 133 9.97 26.31 5.41
N LYS A 134 9.31 27.47 5.25
CA LYS A 134 8.44 27.76 4.10
C LYS A 134 9.21 27.83 2.77
N ARG A 135 10.47 28.29 2.81
CA ARG A 135 11.37 28.35 1.65
C ARG A 135 11.99 27.00 1.30
N GLU A 136 12.55 26.30 2.29
CA GLU A 136 13.26 25.02 2.11
C GLU A 136 12.32 23.84 1.89
N LYS A 137 11.09 23.89 2.46
CA LYS A 137 10.04 22.87 2.29
C LYS A 137 10.51 21.44 2.61
N PRO A 138 11.11 21.20 3.79
CA PRO A 138 11.83 19.98 4.09
C PRO A 138 10.98 18.70 3.96
N GLY A 139 11.42 17.77 3.13
CA GLY A 139 10.73 16.48 2.95
C GLY A 139 9.50 16.54 2.06
N ARG A 140 9.23 17.68 1.40
CA ARG A 140 8.16 17.83 0.41
C ARG A 140 8.33 16.83 -0.76
N GLU A 141 9.56 16.58 -1.18
CA GLU A 141 9.90 15.59 -2.20
C GLU A 141 9.60 14.16 -1.77
N PHE A 142 9.85 13.79 -0.50
CA PHE A 142 9.51 12.46 0.01
C PHE A 142 8.00 12.26 0.12
N VAL A 143 7.25 13.29 0.51
CA VAL A 143 5.79 13.26 0.48
C VAL A 143 5.27 13.09 -0.95
N ALA A 144 5.85 13.79 -1.93
CA ALA A 144 5.50 13.60 -3.34
C ALA A 144 5.79 12.18 -3.83
N LEU A 145 6.94 11.60 -3.45
CA LEU A 145 7.27 10.21 -3.73
C LEU A 145 6.26 9.24 -3.11
N LEU A 146 5.86 9.47 -1.85
CA LEU A 146 4.85 8.66 -1.17
C LEU A 146 3.50 8.67 -1.88
N ILE A 147 3.09 9.81 -2.45
CA ILE A 147 1.86 9.90 -3.26
C ILE A 147 1.96 8.97 -4.47
N VAL A 148 3.07 9.03 -5.22
CA VAL A 148 3.30 8.20 -6.41
C VAL A 148 3.35 6.71 -6.06
N LEU A 149 4.02 6.34 -4.97
CA LEU A 149 4.12 4.96 -4.51
C LEU A 149 2.75 4.41 -4.04
N ASN A 150 1.96 5.20 -3.33
CA ASN A 150 0.61 4.79 -2.91
C ASN A 150 -0.34 4.62 -4.09
N ILE A 151 -0.31 5.53 -5.08
CA ILE A 151 -1.08 5.37 -6.32
C ILE A 151 -0.61 4.12 -7.06
N SER A 152 0.68 3.84 -7.09
CA SER A 152 1.23 2.63 -7.73
C SER A 152 0.71 1.34 -7.07
N LEU A 153 0.69 1.30 -5.73
CA LEU A 153 0.13 0.18 -4.97
C LEU A 153 -1.38 0.06 -5.18
N TRP A 154 -2.11 1.17 -5.20
CA TRP A 154 -3.54 1.17 -5.51
C TRP A 154 -3.84 0.61 -6.91
N LEU A 155 -3.06 1.00 -7.92
CA LEU A 155 -3.17 0.48 -9.29
C LEU A 155 -2.85 -1.02 -9.34
N LEU A 156 -1.81 -1.47 -8.62
CA LEU A 156 -1.46 -2.88 -8.47
C LEU A 156 -2.63 -3.68 -7.89
N ASP A 157 -3.20 -3.23 -6.76
CA ASP A 157 -4.33 -3.89 -6.13
C ASP A 157 -5.59 -3.90 -7.03
N THR A 158 -5.83 -2.81 -7.78
CA THR A 158 -7.01 -2.66 -8.64
C THR A 158 -6.96 -3.50 -9.91
N PHE A 159 -5.80 -3.57 -10.57
CA PHE A 159 -5.68 -4.13 -11.91
C PHE A 159 -4.95 -5.48 -11.96
N LEU A 160 -4.09 -5.78 -10.98
CA LEU A 160 -3.23 -6.97 -10.99
C LEU A 160 -3.73 -8.08 -10.05
N ALA A 161 -4.47 -7.74 -8.97
CA ALA A 161 -4.94 -8.72 -7.98
C ALA A 161 -6.29 -9.42 -8.31
N LYS A 162 -6.90 -9.13 -9.47
CA LYS A 162 -8.25 -9.64 -9.83
C LYS A 162 -8.31 -11.11 -10.27
N LYS A 163 -7.24 -11.90 -10.16
CA LYS A 163 -7.21 -13.28 -10.64
C LYS A 163 -7.39 -14.29 -9.50
N THR A 164 -8.20 -15.32 -9.71
CA THR A 164 -8.35 -16.44 -8.77
C THR A 164 -7.02 -17.15 -8.51
N GLU A 165 -6.14 -17.15 -9.50
CA GLU A 165 -4.80 -17.77 -9.48
C GLU A 165 -3.82 -17.08 -8.51
N THR A 166 -3.96 -15.77 -8.27
CA THR A 166 -3.07 -15.05 -7.33
C THR A 166 -3.30 -15.38 -5.87
N ASN A 167 -4.42 -16.05 -5.56
CA ASN A 167 -4.86 -16.32 -4.19
C ASN A 167 -4.94 -17.82 -3.88
N GLN A 168 -4.21 -18.67 -4.61
CA GLN A 168 -4.31 -20.13 -4.45
C GLN A 168 -3.96 -20.58 -3.03
N ILE A 169 -2.97 -19.92 -2.39
CA ILE A 169 -2.59 -20.20 -0.99
C ILE A 169 -3.79 -19.96 -0.06
N GLN A 170 -4.46 -18.83 -0.20
CA GLN A 170 -5.60 -18.46 0.63
C GLN A 170 -6.80 -19.37 0.38
N VAL A 171 -7.09 -19.69 -0.88
CA VAL A 171 -8.20 -20.57 -1.27
C VAL A 171 -7.99 -22.02 -0.81
N ASN A 172 -6.74 -22.49 -0.78
CA ASN A 172 -6.40 -23.81 -0.26
C ASN A 172 -6.55 -23.88 1.26
N PHE A 173 -6.25 -22.79 1.96
CA PHE A 173 -6.29 -22.73 3.43
C PHE A 173 -7.70 -22.45 3.98
N TYR A 174 -8.34 -21.38 3.52
CA TYR A 174 -9.75 -21.10 3.73
C TYR A 174 -10.43 -21.41 2.41
N ASP A 175 -11.06 -22.55 2.24
CA ASP A 175 -11.90 -22.86 1.07
C ASP A 175 -12.42 -21.67 0.20
N LYS A 176 -12.62 -21.92 -1.09
CA LYS A 176 -13.00 -20.90 -2.08
C LYS A 176 -14.12 -19.96 -1.63
N ILE A 177 -15.14 -20.43 -0.92
CA ILE A 177 -16.28 -19.60 -0.49
C ILE A 177 -15.84 -18.63 0.61
N THR A 178 -15.20 -19.15 1.67
CA THR A 178 -14.70 -18.34 2.78
C THR A 178 -13.74 -17.26 2.29
N TRP A 179 -12.77 -17.62 1.45
CA TRP A 179 -11.85 -16.63 0.91
C TRP A 179 -12.55 -15.59 0.03
N THR A 180 -13.53 -16.00 -0.79
CA THR A 180 -14.29 -15.07 -1.63
C THR A 180 -15.02 -14.03 -0.77
N ILE A 181 -15.62 -14.44 0.35
CA ILE A 181 -16.30 -13.50 1.27
C ILE A 181 -15.29 -12.53 1.88
N ILE A 182 -14.18 -13.04 2.42
CA ILE A 182 -13.12 -12.21 3.02
C ILE A 182 -12.60 -11.20 1.99
N HIS A 183 -12.23 -11.67 0.80
CA HIS A 183 -11.67 -10.84 -0.26
C HIS A 183 -12.67 -9.78 -0.74
N THR A 184 -13.95 -10.13 -0.88
CA THR A 184 -14.99 -9.21 -1.35
C THR A 184 -15.17 -8.01 -0.42
N VAL A 185 -15.03 -8.20 0.89
CA VAL A 185 -15.13 -7.11 1.87
C VAL A 185 -13.82 -6.35 2.01
N THR A 186 -12.71 -7.07 2.13
CA THR A 186 -11.42 -6.48 2.51
C THR A 186 -10.69 -5.81 1.35
N ALA A 187 -10.79 -6.33 0.13
CA ALA A 187 -10.09 -5.77 -1.03
C ALA A 187 -10.58 -4.35 -1.37
N PRO A 188 -11.89 -4.05 -1.48
CA PRO A 188 -12.36 -2.69 -1.72
C PRO A 188 -11.93 -1.70 -0.64
N LEU A 189 -11.96 -2.12 0.63
CA LEU A 189 -11.58 -1.26 1.73
C LEU A 189 -10.07 -0.99 1.75
N SER A 190 -9.24 -2.00 1.43
CA SER A 190 -7.80 -1.82 1.25
C SER A 190 -7.45 -0.93 0.06
N MET A 191 -8.15 -1.10 -1.08
CA MET A 191 -8.00 -0.20 -2.23
C MET A 191 -8.39 1.24 -1.87
N PHE A 192 -9.48 1.41 -1.12
CA PHE A 192 -9.92 2.71 -0.64
C PHE A 192 -8.89 3.34 0.31
N TYR A 193 -8.27 2.57 1.22
CA TYR A 193 -7.19 3.05 2.08
C TYR A 193 -6.00 3.59 1.28
N ARG A 194 -5.54 2.87 0.24
CA ARG A 194 -4.43 3.31 -0.61
C ARG A 194 -4.76 4.62 -1.33
N PHE A 195 -5.95 4.71 -1.92
CA PHE A 195 -6.42 5.89 -2.61
C PHE A 195 -6.56 7.09 -1.66
N HIS A 196 -7.27 6.91 -0.54
CA HIS A 196 -7.50 7.97 0.44
C HIS A 196 -6.21 8.43 1.11
N SER A 197 -5.28 7.51 1.39
CA SER A 197 -3.94 7.87 1.89
C SER A 197 -3.19 8.78 0.91
N SER A 198 -3.26 8.53 -0.41
CA SER A 198 -2.70 9.43 -1.41
C SER A 198 -3.35 10.82 -1.39
N VAL A 199 -4.67 10.89 -1.17
CA VAL A 199 -5.40 12.16 -1.03
C VAL A 199 -4.90 12.93 0.20
N CYS A 200 -4.84 12.27 1.38
CA CYS A 200 -4.32 12.90 2.60
C CYS A 200 -2.87 13.36 2.46
N LEU A 201 -2.02 12.57 1.81
CA LEU A 201 -0.63 12.96 1.52
C LEU A 201 -0.55 14.16 0.57
N SER A 202 -1.48 14.27 -0.40
CA SER A 202 -1.57 15.42 -1.29
C SER A 202 -2.01 16.68 -0.54
N ASP A 203 -3.02 16.57 0.33
CA ASP A 203 -3.44 17.68 1.18
C ASP A 203 -2.28 18.16 2.07
N MET A 204 -1.58 17.23 2.71
CA MET A 204 -0.39 17.55 3.50
C MET A 204 0.68 18.25 2.65
N TRP A 205 0.96 17.76 1.42
CA TRP A 205 1.93 18.38 0.52
C TRP A 205 1.57 19.83 0.13
N GLN A 206 0.27 20.13 0.01
CA GLN A 206 -0.23 21.45 -0.33
C GLN A 206 -0.23 22.40 0.87
N THR A 207 -0.69 21.92 2.03
CA THR A 207 -1.03 22.79 3.18
C THR A 207 0.10 23.00 4.17
N VAL A 208 1.10 22.11 4.23
CA VAL A 208 2.16 22.17 5.25
C VAL A 208 3.04 23.43 5.14
N TYR A 209 3.25 23.96 3.93
CA TYR A 209 4.21 25.04 3.66
C TYR A 209 3.59 26.40 3.35
N VAL A 210 2.27 26.52 3.50
CA VAL A 210 1.52 27.77 3.33
C VAL A 210 1.52 28.55 4.64
#